data_AF-A0A2V5PJQ8-F1
#
_entry.id   AF-A0A2V5PJQ8-F1
#
_cell.length_a   1.000
_cell.length_b   1.000
_cell.length_c   1.000
_cell.angle_alpha   90.00
_cell.angle_beta   90.00
_cell.angle_gamma   90.00
#
_symmetry.space_group_name_H-M   'P 1'
#
loop_
_entity.id
_entity.type
_entity.pdbx_description
1 polymer ?
#
loop_
_entity_poly.entity_id
_entity_poly.type
_entity_poly.pdbx_seq_one_letter_code
_entity_poly.pdbx_strand_id
1 'polypeptide(L)'
;MSGERITLGGREFEPMTVTTIEHDFWLMSRIRTAGLDAMEKGAEESPEEFVARILDQVIDSGSAFEVLGGLLMPAQLPPQQWTPAVAVETAKFIRGLTDPIDKAKVQSQMIAVLIGFFANGLTSLTTSRKSSGRMERRPAIGAN
;
A
#
# COMPACT_ATOMS: atom_id res chain seq x y z
N MET A 1 -8.91 -12.78 0.59
CA MET A 1 -10.23 -12.12 0.69
C MET A 1 -10.43 -11.35 -0.59
N SER A 2 -11.48 -11.63 -1.36
CA SER A 2 -11.84 -10.80 -2.52
C SER A 2 -12.19 -9.41 -2.00
N GLY A 3 -11.49 -8.38 -2.48
CA GLY A 3 -11.79 -7.02 -2.08
C GLY A 3 -13.19 -6.63 -2.52
N GLU A 4 -13.94 -5.94 -1.65
CA GLU A 4 -15.27 -5.43 -2.00
C GLU A 4 -15.15 -4.42 -3.14
N ARG A 5 -16.01 -4.55 -4.17
CA ARG A 5 -16.05 -3.60 -5.29
C ARG A 5 -16.49 -2.24 -4.80
N ILE A 6 -15.89 -1.19 -5.34
CA ILE A 6 -16.25 0.20 -5.03
C ILE A 6 -16.68 0.93 -6.30
N THR A 7 -17.82 1.62 -6.25
CA THR A 7 -18.28 2.48 -7.34
C THR A 7 -17.96 3.93 -7.05
N LEU A 8 -17.16 4.55 -7.92
CA LEU A 8 -16.71 5.94 -7.86
C LEU A 8 -16.98 6.63 -9.19
N GLY A 9 -17.73 7.73 -9.22
CA GLY A 9 -18.04 8.48 -10.45
C GLY A 9 -18.61 7.61 -11.57
N GLY A 10 -19.43 6.62 -11.22
CA GLY A 10 -20.03 5.66 -12.15
C GLY A 10 -19.10 4.55 -12.66
N ARG A 11 -17.84 4.50 -12.19
CA ARG A 11 -16.88 3.43 -12.53
C ARG A 11 -16.70 2.48 -11.36
N GLU A 12 -16.61 1.19 -11.67
CA GLU A 12 -16.30 0.16 -10.67
C GLU A 12 -14.79 -0.06 -10.57
N PHE A 13 -14.32 -0.15 -9.33
CA PHE A 13 -12.94 -0.47 -9.00
C PHE A 13 -12.89 -1.64 -8.01
N GLU A 14 -11.78 -2.36 -8.04
CA GLU A 14 -11.47 -3.46 -7.14
C GLU A 14 -10.11 -3.22 -6.49
N PRO A 15 -9.95 -3.58 -5.21
CA PRO A 15 -8.63 -3.64 -4.59
C PRO A 15 -7.73 -4.67 -5.28
N MET A 16 -6.46 -4.31 -5.50
CA MET A 16 -5.47 -5.25 -5.99
C MET A 16 -5.22 -6.36 -4.97
N THR A 17 -5.62 -7.59 -5.30
CA THR A 17 -5.42 -8.79 -4.46
C THR A 17 -4.34 -9.73 -4.99
N VAL A 18 -4.08 -9.68 -6.29
CA VAL A 18 -2.99 -10.40 -6.95
C VAL A 18 -2.11 -9.37 -7.64
N THR A 19 -0.84 -9.30 -7.23
CA THR A 19 0.11 -8.31 -7.73
C THR A 19 1.19 -8.96 -8.58
N THR A 20 1.72 -8.20 -9.54
CA THR A 20 2.92 -8.57 -10.30
C THR A 20 4.14 -7.93 -9.66
N ILE A 21 5.34 -8.38 -10.02
CA ILE A 21 6.60 -7.77 -9.53
C ILE A 21 6.68 -6.28 -9.90
N GLU A 22 6.21 -5.91 -11.10
CA GLU A 22 6.18 -4.50 -11.53
C GLU A 22 5.24 -3.67 -10.64
N HIS A 23 4.07 -4.21 -10.30
CA HIS A 23 3.14 -3.58 -9.35
C HIS A 23 3.82 -3.35 -8.00
N ASP A 24 4.43 -4.39 -7.43
CA ASP A 24 5.05 -4.31 -6.11
C ASP A 24 6.16 -3.25 -6.10
N PHE A 25 7.03 -3.22 -7.11
CA PHE A 25 8.13 -2.25 -7.20
C PHE A 25 7.64 -0.82 -7.39
N TRP A 26 6.64 -0.65 -8.23
CA TRP A 26 6.04 0.67 -8.46
C TRP A 26 5.38 1.18 -7.19
N LEU A 27 4.56 0.35 -6.52
CA LEU A 27 3.86 0.73 -5.30
C LEU A 27 4.84 1.02 -4.16
N MET A 28 5.87 0.19 -3.98
CA MET A 28 6.92 0.44 -2.99
C MET A 28 7.70 1.73 -3.25
N SER A 29 7.86 2.14 -4.50
CA SER A 29 8.44 3.44 -4.83
C SER A 29 7.55 4.59 -4.35
N ARG A 30 6.22 4.48 -4.53
CA ARG A 30 5.25 5.49 -4.06
C ARG A 30 5.16 5.56 -2.54
N ILE A 31 5.18 4.40 -1.87
CA ILE A 31 5.19 4.31 -0.40
C ILE A 31 6.43 5.00 0.17
N ARG A 32 7.60 4.75 -0.42
CA ARG A 32 8.86 5.42 -0.03
C ARG A 32 8.83 6.93 -0.31
N THR A 33 8.32 7.32 -1.47
CA THR A 33 8.17 8.75 -1.82
C THR A 33 7.22 9.46 -0.85
N ALA A 34 6.20 8.75 -0.37
CA ALA A 34 5.27 9.25 0.64
C ALA A 34 5.86 9.27 2.07
N GLY A 35 7.05 8.70 2.30
CA GLY A 35 7.66 8.59 3.63
C GLY A 35 7.00 7.55 4.54
N LEU A 36 6.20 6.64 3.98
CA LEU A 36 5.42 5.65 4.72
C LEU A 36 6.24 4.43 5.16
N ASP A 37 7.39 4.19 4.53
CA ASP A 37 8.26 3.04 4.79
C ASP A 37 9.05 3.15 6.12
N ALA A 38 9.22 4.37 6.62
CA ALA A 38 9.89 4.65 7.90
C ALA A 38 8.92 4.78 9.07
N MET A 39 7.61 4.69 8.83
CA MET A 39 6.60 4.87 9.87
C MET A 39 6.49 3.63 10.76
N GLU A 40 6.81 3.80 12.03
CA GLU A 40 6.57 2.79 13.06
C GLU A 40 5.53 3.30 14.05
N LYS A 41 4.68 2.39 14.54
CA LYS A 41 3.70 2.69 15.58
C LYS A 41 4.43 2.94 16.90
N GLY A 42 4.11 4.04 17.58
CA GLY A 42 4.62 4.33 18.92
C GLY A 42 4.15 3.29 19.95
N ALA A 43 4.93 3.12 21.02
CA ALA A 43 4.59 2.18 22.11
C ALA A 43 3.22 2.51 22.74
N GLU A 44 2.99 3.80 23.01
CA GLU A 44 1.77 4.32 23.65
C GLU A 44 0.70 4.80 22.64
N GLU A 45 1.02 4.80 21.34
CA GLU A 45 0.11 5.27 20.29
C GLU A 45 -1.02 4.25 20.10
N SER A 46 -2.27 4.70 19.98
CA SER A 46 -3.37 3.80 19.62
C SER A 46 -3.30 3.38 18.15
N PRO A 47 -3.90 2.25 17.75
CA PRO A 47 -4.01 1.90 16.33
C PRO A 47 -4.67 2.99 15.48
N GLU A 48 -5.70 3.66 16.01
CA GLU A 48 -6.43 4.74 15.34
C GLU A 48 -5.54 5.98 15.16
N GLU A 49 -4.78 6.36 16.18
CA GLU A 49 -3.80 7.46 16.11
C GLU A 49 -2.73 7.17 15.06
N PHE A 50 -2.24 5.94 15.01
CA PHE A 50 -1.24 5.55 14.01
C PHE A 50 -1.79 5.62 12.59
N VAL A 51 -3.02 5.13 12.37
CA VAL A 51 -3.70 5.21 11.07
C VAL A 51 -3.94 6.65 10.66
N ALA A 52 -4.36 7.52 11.58
CA ALA A 52 -4.53 8.95 11.31
C ALA A 52 -3.20 9.58 10.89
N ARG A 53 -2.10 9.28 11.59
CA ARG A 53 -0.77 9.80 11.24
C ARG A 53 -0.27 9.31 9.89
N ILE A 54 -0.54 8.06 9.53
CA ILE A 54 -0.24 7.52 8.19
C ILE A 54 -1.04 8.27 7.13
N LEU A 55 -2.32 8.52 7.39
CA LEU A 55 -3.20 9.24 6.49
C LEU A 55 -2.71 10.69 6.28
N ASP A 56 -2.34 11.38 7.35
CA ASP A 56 -1.79 12.73 7.27
C ASP A 56 -0.48 12.74 6.48
N GLN A 57 0.43 11.80 6.74
CA GLN A 57 1.69 11.67 6.01
C GLN A 57 1.48 11.44 4.50
N VAL A 58 0.52 10.59 4.11
CA VAL A 58 0.26 10.33 2.69
C VAL A 58 -0.38 11.54 2.00
N ILE A 59 -1.22 12.30 2.72
CA ILE A 59 -1.82 13.55 2.21
C ILE A 59 -0.73 14.61 2.03
N ASP A 60 0.10 14.84 3.04
CA ASP A 60 1.14 15.87 3.05
C ASP A 60 2.22 15.62 1.99
N SER A 61 2.50 14.35 1.69
CA SER A 61 3.42 13.99 0.61
C SER A 61 2.91 14.29 -0.80
N GLY A 62 1.61 14.61 -0.95
CA GLY A 62 0.95 14.75 -2.26
C GLY A 62 0.78 13.43 -3.04
N SER A 63 1.18 12.30 -2.46
CA SER A 63 1.22 10.99 -3.12
C SER A 63 -0.05 10.15 -2.89
N ALA A 64 -0.99 10.61 -2.06
CA ALA A 64 -2.24 9.91 -1.72
C ALA A 64 -2.95 9.29 -2.94
N PHE A 65 -3.17 10.08 -4.00
CA PHE A 65 -3.87 9.59 -5.19
C PHE A 65 -3.05 8.59 -6.00
N GLU A 66 -1.72 8.71 -6.03
CA GLU A 66 -0.86 7.73 -6.73
C GLU A 66 -0.83 6.40 -5.99
N VAL A 67 -0.75 6.44 -4.66
CA VAL A 67 -0.86 5.25 -3.80
C VAL A 67 -2.22 4.57 -4.02
N LEU A 68 -3.32 5.33 -4.01
CA LEU A 68 -4.66 4.82 -4.33
C LEU A 68 -4.73 4.24 -5.75
N GLY A 69 -4.14 4.91 -6.74
CA GLY A 69 -4.10 4.43 -8.12
C GLY A 69 -3.33 3.12 -8.28
N GLY A 70 -2.31 2.87 -7.45
CA GLY A 70 -1.62 1.58 -7.41
C GLY A 70 -2.44 0.48 -6.73
N LEU A 71 -3.31 0.84 -5.79
CA LEU A 71 -4.04 -0.11 -4.96
C LEU A 71 -5.43 -0.46 -5.50
N LEU A 72 -5.96 0.37 -6.40
CA LEU A 72 -7.25 0.17 -7.06
C LEU A 72 -7.07 -0.09 -8.55
N MET A 73 -7.84 -1.05 -9.05
CA MET A 73 -7.89 -1.40 -10.45
C MET A 73 -9.33 -1.24 -10.98
N PRO A 74 -9.54 -0.70 -12.19
CA PRO A 74 -10.85 -0.75 -12.83
C PRO A 74 -11.34 -2.20 -12.92
N ALA A 75 -12.56 -2.49 -12.46
CA ALA A 75 -13.09 -3.86 -12.36
C ALA A 75 -13.22 -4.58 -13.70
N GLN A 76 -13.15 -3.85 -14.81
CA GLN A 76 -13.20 -4.39 -16.17
C GLN A 76 -11.85 -4.91 -16.67
N LEU A 77 -10.75 -4.62 -15.95
CA LEU A 77 -9.41 -5.07 -16.32
C LEU A 77 -8.98 -6.23 -15.42
N PRO A 78 -8.42 -7.32 -15.97
CA PRO A 78 -7.86 -8.39 -15.17
C PRO A 78 -6.55 -7.94 -14.50
N PRO A 79 -6.19 -8.47 -13.31
CA PRO A 79 -5.00 -8.06 -12.56
C PRO A 79 -3.68 -8.08 -13.36
N GLN A 80 -3.55 -9.00 -14.33
CA GLN A 80 -2.35 -9.13 -15.17
C GLN A 80 -2.17 -7.99 -16.17
N GLN A 81 -3.21 -7.17 -16.40
CA GLN A 81 -3.13 -5.98 -17.25
C GLN A 81 -2.81 -4.72 -16.45
N TRP A 82 -2.50 -4.86 -15.17
CA TRP A 82 -2.05 -3.73 -14.37
C TRP A 82 -0.73 -3.20 -14.94
N THR A 83 -0.63 -1.88 -15.04
CA THR A 83 0.60 -1.17 -15.42
C THR A 83 0.70 0.13 -14.64
N PRO A 84 1.90 0.74 -14.55
CA PRO A 84 2.07 2.09 -14.03
C PRO A 84 1.14 3.14 -14.66
N ALA A 85 0.87 3.01 -15.96
CA ALA A 85 -0.03 3.92 -16.67
C ALA A 85 -1.48 3.78 -16.19
N VAL A 86 -1.95 2.56 -15.95
CA VAL A 86 -3.28 2.30 -15.38
C VAL A 86 -3.41 2.92 -13.98
N ALA A 87 -2.36 2.83 -13.17
CA ALA A 87 -2.34 3.44 -11.84
C ALA A 87 -2.42 4.98 -11.91
N VAL A 88 -1.65 5.60 -12.81
CA VAL A 88 -1.66 7.06 -13.02
C VAL A 88 -3.02 7.55 -13.52
N GLU A 89 -3.63 6.86 -14.48
CA GLU A 89 -4.97 7.23 -14.99
C GLU A 89 -6.05 7.04 -13.93
N THR A 90 -5.94 6.00 -13.11
CA THR A 90 -6.83 5.77 -11.96
C THR A 90 -6.70 6.90 -10.93
N ALA A 91 -5.47 7.28 -10.58
CA ALA A 91 -5.19 8.40 -9.68
C ALA A 91 -5.78 9.71 -10.20
N LYS A 92 -5.59 10.00 -11.49
CA LYS A 92 -6.14 11.19 -12.16
C LYS A 92 -7.66 11.22 -12.14
N PHE A 93 -8.30 10.08 -12.41
CA PHE A 93 -9.76 9.96 -12.33
C PHE A 93 -10.26 10.25 -10.91
N ILE A 94 -9.69 9.59 -9.90
CA ILE A 94 -10.10 9.74 -8.50
C ILE A 94 -9.91 11.19 -8.03
N ARG A 95 -8.79 11.83 -8.40
CA ARG A 95 -8.51 13.24 -8.08
C ARG A 95 -9.56 14.20 -8.64
N GLY A 96 -10.20 13.85 -9.76
CA GLY A 96 -11.22 14.67 -10.41
C GLY A 96 -12.63 14.56 -9.81
N LEU A 97 -12.84 13.66 -8.83
CA LEU A 97 -14.15 13.43 -8.23
C LEU A 97 -14.58 14.63 -7.37
N THR A 98 -15.78 15.15 -7.62
CA THR A 98 -16.32 16.31 -6.91
C THR A 98 -17.52 15.98 -6.02
N ASP A 99 -18.23 14.89 -6.33
CA ASP A 99 -19.39 14.41 -5.57
C ASP A 99 -19.00 14.08 -4.11
N PRO A 100 -19.68 14.67 -3.11
CA PRO A 100 -19.43 14.38 -1.69
C PRO A 100 -19.53 12.89 -1.32
N ILE A 101 -20.43 12.13 -1.94
CA ILE A 101 -20.61 10.70 -1.69
C ILE A 101 -19.36 9.94 -2.15
N ASP A 102 -18.86 10.26 -3.34
CA ASP A 102 -17.66 9.61 -3.87
C ASP A 102 -16.40 10.03 -3.10
N LYS A 103 -16.32 11.28 -2.63
CA LYS A 103 -15.23 11.73 -1.74
C LYS A 103 -15.19 10.93 -0.44
N ALA A 104 -16.34 10.72 0.19
CA ALA A 104 -16.44 9.92 1.42
C ALA A 104 -15.98 8.48 1.17
N LYS A 105 -16.41 7.86 0.06
CA LYS A 105 -15.97 6.52 -0.35
C LYS A 105 -14.47 6.43 -0.57
N VAL A 106 -13.86 7.42 -1.24
CA VAL A 106 -12.40 7.47 -1.46
C VAL A 106 -11.67 7.56 -0.12
N GLN A 107 -12.14 8.38 0.80
CA GLN A 107 -11.52 8.52 2.13
C GLN A 107 -11.60 7.22 2.92
N SER A 108 -12.77 6.57 2.97
CA SER A 108 -12.94 5.27 3.62
C SER A 108 -12.05 4.20 3.00
N GLN A 109 -11.94 4.18 1.67
CA GLN A 109 -11.11 3.21 0.96
C GLN A 109 -9.62 3.44 1.22
N MET A 110 -9.17 4.69 1.27
CA MET A 110 -7.80 5.04 1.61
C MET A 110 -7.43 4.51 3.00
N ILE A 111 -8.30 4.71 3.99
CA ILE A 111 -8.10 4.19 5.35
C ILE A 111 -8.04 2.66 5.35
N ALA A 112 -9.01 1.98 4.71
CA ALA A 112 -9.07 0.52 4.67
C ALA A 112 -7.83 -0.10 4.01
N VAL A 113 -7.38 0.51 2.92
CA VAL A 113 -6.19 0.07 2.17
C VAL A 113 -4.92 0.31 2.96
N LEU A 114 -4.76 1.45 3.61
CA LEU A 114 -3.61 1.73 4.47
C LEU A 114 -3.55 0.73 5.63
N ILE A 115 -4.67 0.51 6.33
CA ILE A 115 -4.74 -0.49 7.41
C ILE A 115 -4.34 -1.88 6.90
N GLY A 116 -4.92 -2.33 5.77
CA GLY A 116 -4.62 -3.63 5.18
C GLY A 116 -3.16 -3.78 4.73
N PHE A 117 -2.57 -2.71 4.19
CA PHE A 117 -1.17 -2.68 3.81
C PHE A 117 -0.25 -2.77 5.03
N PHE A 118 -0.46 -1.99 6.08
CA PHE A 118 0.40 -2.00 7.26
C PHE A 118 0.25 -3.29 8.08
N ALA A 119 -0.98 -3.81 8.23
CA ALA A 119 -1.21 -5.08 8.93
C ALA A 119 -0.48 -6.26 8.25
N ASN A 120 -0.49 -6.32 6.91
CA ASN A 120 0.15 -7.41 6.17
C ASN A 120 1.64 -7.16 5.88
N GLY A 121 2.03 -5.91 5.58
CA GLY A 121 3.38 -5.50 5.25
C GLY A 121 4.35 -5.59 6.43
N LEU A 122 3.92 -5.24 7.66
CA LEU A 122 4.72 -5.41 8.88
C LEU A 122 5.04 -6.90 9.14
N THR A 123 4.14 -7.80 8.78
CA THR A 123 4.32 -9.25 8.93
C THR A 123 5.35 -9.81 7.94
N SER A 124 5.42 -9.25 6.73
CA SER A 124 6.40 -9.65 5.69
C SER A 124 7.81 -9.08 5.94
N LEU A 125 7.91 -7.84 6.45
CA LEU A 125 9.21 -7.23 6.78
C LEU A 125 9.86 -7.84 8.04
N THR A 126 9.06 -8.26 9.02
CA THR A 126 9.55 -8.92 10.24
C THR A 126 10.04 -10.35 10.00
N THR A 127 9.50 -11.06 9.01
CA THR A 127 10.02 -12.38 8.59
C THR A 127 11.34 -12.26 7.83
N SER A 128 11.51 -11.21 7.01
CA SER A 128 12.77 -10.92 6.32
C SER A 128 13.92 -10.55 7.29
N ARG A 129 13.66 -9.71 8.32
CA ARG A 129 14.68 -9.34 9.34
C ARG A 129 15.14 -10.50 10.22
N LYS A 130 14.34 -11.56 10.41
CA LYS A 130 14.75 -12.75 11.19
C LYS A 130 15.71 -13.67 10.43
N SER A 131 15.79 -13.57 9.10
CA SER A 131 16.62 -14.45 8.27
C SER A 131 18.10 -14.04 8.24
N SER A 132 18.43 -12.76 8.47
CA SER A 132 19.83 -12.28 8.48
C SER A 132 20.58 -12.49 9.81
N GLY A 133 19.97 -13.15 10.80
CA GLY A 133 20.54 -13.34 12.14
C GLY A 133 21.30 -14.65 12.38
N ARG A 134 21.40 -15.56 11.41
CA ARG A 134 22.14 -16.82 11.56
C ARG A 134 23.26 -16.93 10.53
N MET A 135 24.25 -16.05 10.63
CA MET A 135 25.60 -16.42 10.19
C MET A 135 26.26 -17.13 11.38
N GLU A 136 26.05 -18.43 11.45
CA GLU A 136 26.73 -19.31 12.39
C GLU A 136 28.24 -19.18 12.13
N ARG A 137 28.97 -18.58 13.07
CA ARG A 137 30.43 -18.48 13.01
C ARG A 137 30.97 -19.91 12.96
N ARG A 138 31.39 -20.38 11.78
CA ARG A 138 32.21 -21.60 11.66
C ARG A 138 33.51 -21.35 12.43
N PRO A 139 33.87 -22.17 13.42
CA PRO A 139 35.21 -22.12 13.99
C PRO A 139 36.20 -22.55 12.92
N ALA A 140 37.29 -21.79 12.78
CA ALA A 140 38.42 -22.16 11.94
C ALA A 140 39.15 -23.38 12.54
N ILE A 141 39.32 -24.38 11.68
CA ILE A 141 40.34 -25.45 11.59
C ILE A 141 41.31 -25.59 12.79
N GLY A 142 41.36 -26.80 13.35
CA GLY A 142 42.52 -27.32 14.09
C GLY A 142 43.13 -28.52 13.35
N ALA A 143 44.37 -28.38 12.93
CA ALA A 143 45.20 -29.45 12.38
C ALA A 143 45.71 -30.38 13.49
N ASN A 144 45.68 -31.69 13.24
CA ASN A 144 46.74 -32.66 13.54
C ASN A 144 46.37 -34.02 12.92
#